data_AF-A0A1I1BG03-F1
#
_entry.id   AF-A0A1I1BG03-F1
#
_cell.length_a   1.000
_cell.length_b   1.000
_cell.length_c   1.000
_cell.angle_alpha   90.00
_cell.angle_beta   90.00
_cell.angle_gamma   90.00
#
_symmetry.space_group_name_H-M   'P 1'
#
loop_
_entity.id
_entity.type
_entity.pdbx_description
1 polymer ?
#
loop_
_entity_poly.entity_id
_entity_poly.type
_entity_poly.pdbx_seq_one_letter_code
_entity_poly.pdbx_strand_id
1 'polypeptide(L)' 'MPRPVTLFTGQWADLPFEEVCRLASGWGYDGL' A
#
# COMPACT_ATOMS: atom_id res chain seq x y z
N MET A 1 10.99 -5.50 17.82
CA MET A 1 9.87 -4.91 17.06
C MET A 1 10.17 -5.13 15.58
N PRO A 2 9.30 -5.81 14.81
CA PRO A 2 9.48 -5.88 13.35
C PRO A 2 9.44 -4.47 12.77
N ARG A 3 10.24 -4.23 11.72
CA ARG A 3 10.25 -2.94 11.02
C ARG A 3 9.00 -2.89 10.12
N PRO A 4 8.27 -1.76 10.06
CA PRO A 4 7.14 -1.63 9.15
C PRO A 4 7.55 -1.89 7.70
N VAL A 5 6.70 -2.59 6.95
CA VAL A 5 6.85 -2.85 5.53
C VAL A 5 5.87 -1.99 4.75
N THR A 6 6.41 -1.10 3.93
CA THR A 6 5.67 -0.07 3.20
C THR A 6 5.67 -0.37 1.70
N LEU A 7 4.52 -0.24 1.05
CA LEU A 7 4.34 -0.50 -0.37
C LEU A 7 4.67 0.73 -1.21
N PHE A 8 5.78 0.74 -1.94
CA PHE A 8 6.02 1.78 -2.95
C PHE A 8 4.90 1.78 -4.02
N THR A 9 4.17 2.89 -4.15
CA THR A 9 2.93 2.97 -4.95
C THR A 9 3.11 3.38 -6.40
N GLY A 10 4.35 3.56 -6.89
CA GLY A 10 4.60 4.09 -8.24
C GLY A 10 3.98 3.28 -9.37
N GLN A 11 3.83 1.96 -9.20
CA GLN A 11 3.25 1.02 -10.16
C GLN A 11 1.72 1.14 -10.25
N TRP A 12 1.06 1.82 -9.31
CA TRP A 12 -0.39 2.00 -9.22
C TRP A 12 -0.79 3.48 -9.27
N ALA A 13 0.07 4.33 -9.84
CA ALA A 13 -0.18 5.77 -9.94
C ALA A 13 -1.40 6.14 -10.81
N ASP A 14 -1.93 5.18 -11.57
CA ASP A 14 -3.16 5.27 -12.34
C ASP A 14 -4.43 4.99 -11.52
N LEU A 15 -4.30 4.45 -10.30
CA LEU A 15 -5.44 4.16 -9.43
C LEU A 15 -5.75 5.33 -8.48
N PRO A 16 -7.04 5.52 -8.09
CA PRO A 16 -7.39 6.42 -7.00
C PRO A 16 -6.72 6.01 -5.69
N PHE A 17 -6.34 7.00 -4.88
CA PHE A 17 -5.63 6.77 -3.61
C PHE A 17 -6.35 5.77 -2.69
N GLU A 18 -7.67 5.87 -2.56
CA GLU A 18 -8.47 4.96 -1.72
C GLU A 18 -8.40 3.50 -2.18
N GLU A 19 -8.30 3.28 -3.49
CA GLU A 19 -8.21 1.92 -4.05
C GLU A 19 -6.84 1.29 -3.75
N VAL A 20 -5.76 2.09 -3.85
CA VAL A 20 -4.41 1.65 -3.45
C VAL A 20 -4.35 1.32 -1.96
N CYS A 21 -4.96 2.14 -1.10
CA CYS A 21 -5.06 1.87 0.34
C CYS A 21 -5.81 0.55 0.62
N ARG A 22 -6.94 0.33 -0.05
CA ARG A 22 -7.75 -0.88 0.10
C ARG A 22 -6.98 -2.14 -0.28
N LEU A 23 -6.23 -2.09 -1.39
CA LEU A 23 -5.39 -3.19 -1.86
C LEU A 23 -4.23 -3.46 -0.89
N ALA A 24 -3.47 -2.43 -0.51
CA ALA A 24 -2.32 -2.57 0.38
C ALA A 24 -2.71 -3.14 1.76
N SER A 25 -3.83 -2.68 2.32
CA SER A 25 -4.39 -3.23 3.56
C SER A 25 -4.79 -4.70 3.41
N GLY A 26 -5.41 -5.07 2.28
CA GLY A 26 -5.77 -6.46 1.98
C GLY A 26 -4.57 -7.40 1.78
N TRP A 27 -3.41 -6.86 1.39
CA TRP A 27 -2.16 -7.61 1.24
C TRP A 27 -1.33 -7.68 2.54
N GLY A 28 -1.71 -6.93 3.57
CA GLY A 28 -1.01 -6.91 4.86
C GLY A 28 0.21 -5.99 4.91
N TYR A 29 0.29 -4.97 4.04
CA TYR A 29 1.28 -3.92 4.19
C TYR A 29 0.93 -3.00 5.37
N ASP A 30 1.95 -2.51 6.06
CA ASP A 30 1.80 -1.58 7.18
C ASP A 30 1.55 -0.13 6.71
N GLY A 31 1.82 0.15 5.42
CA GLY A 31 1.60 1.46 4.80
C GLY A 31 1.88 1.48 3.30
N LEU A 32 1.75 2.67 2.74
CA LEU A 32 2.05 3.04 1.34
C LEU A 32 3.31 3.92 1.27
#